data_AF-A0A484DLE3-F1
#
_entry.id   AF-A0A484DLE3-F1
#
_cell.length_a   1.000
_cell.length_b   1.000
_cell.length_c   1.000
_cell.angle_alpha   90.00
_cell.angle_beta   90.00
_cell.angle_gamma   90.00
#
_symmetry.space_group_name_H-M   'P 1'
#
loop_
_entity.id
_entity.type
_entity.pdbx_description
1 polymer ?
#
loop_
_entity_poly.entity_id
_entity_poly.type
_entity_poly.pdbx_seq_one_letter_code
_entity_poly.pdbx_strand_id
1 'polypeptide(L)'
;MDTVVALQALALYSTLVFSPEGSSTVTVQSPSGQLVFDVNQNNKLLYQEKQLQDMTGKYSLEVKGTACAAIQISLVYNIPTPADVTTLSVEVKPEADCTSKIPKLSLNLTSLYSGKESSTNMVILDIKMLSGFVPDPESLNMLKGALLVDRVEQKEDHVLVYIRELPKDIGINHSLKLIQEHQVQNLKPAVVKIYDYYQPSKSVLSKPHSQKSQHTLLRGGCKTT
;
A
#
# COMPACT_ATOMS: atom_id res chain seq x y z
N MET A 1 12.03 -17.21 8.19
CA MET A 1 13.47 -17.41 8.49
C MET A 1 14.22 -17.39 7.15
N ASP A 2 13.97 -16.36 6.34
CA ASP A 2 14.19 -16.42 4.87
C ASP A 2 15.38 -15.60 4.38
N THR A 3 15.92 -14.73 5.23
CA THR A 3 17.00 -13.82 4.85
C THR A 3 18.34 -14.54 4.67
N VAL A 4 18.62 -15.58 5.46
CA VAL A 4 19.90 -16.34 5.35
C VAL A 4 19.95 -17.14 4.05
N VAL A 5 18.84 -17.79 3.68
CA VAL A 5 18.74 -18.56 2.43
C VAL A 5 18.76 -17.62 1.22
N ALA A 6 18.07 -16.47 1.30
CA ALA A 6 18.11 -15.46 0.24
C ALA A 6 19.51 -14.88 0.01
N LEU A 7 20.26 -14.59 1.09
CA LEU A 7 21.64 -14.11 0.98
C LEU A 7 22.58 -15.17 0.41
N GLN A 8 22.42 -16.43 0.82
CA GLN A 8 23.21 -17.53 0.26
C GLN A 8 22.92 -17.74 -1.22
N ALA A 9 21.66 -17.67 -1.64
CA ALA A 9 21.27 -17.76 -3.05
C ALA A 9 21.83 -16.60 -3.87
N LEU A 10 21.81 -15.37 -3.33
CA LEU A 10 22.42 -14.20 -3.97
C LEU A 10 23.94 -14.33 -4.11
N ALA A 11 24.62 -14.84 -3.08
CA ALA A 11 26.06 -15.09 -3.13
C ALA A 11 26.41 -16.13 -4.21
N LEU A 12 25.70 -17.26 -4.25
CA LEU A 12 25.89 -18.28 -5.30
C LEU A 12 25.60 -17.72 -6.68
N TYR A 13 24.48 -17.00 -6.86
CA TYR A 13 24.15 -16.36 -8.12
C TYR A 13 25.24 -15.39 -8.57
N SER A 14 25.78 -14.57 -7.65
CA SER A 14 26.86 -13.62 -7.95
C SER A 14 28.09 -14.31 -8.56
N THR A 15 28.42 -15.54 -8.14
CA THR A 15 29.55 -16.29 -8.74
C THR A 15 29.29 -16.74 -10.18
N LEU A 16 28.03 -16.88 -10.59
CA LEU A 16 27.63 -17.31 -11.93
C LEU A 16 27.50 -16.14 -12.91
N VAL A 17 27.07 -14.98 -12.44
CA VAL A 17 26.86 -13.79 -13.29
C VAL A 17 27.99 -12.76 -13.23
N PHE A 18 28.94 -12.92 -12.31
CA PHE A 18 30.10 -12.04 -12.25
C PHE A 18 31.02 -12.26 -13.45
N SER A 19 31.16 -11.22 -14.28
CA SER A 19 32.14 -11.16 -15.36
C SER A 19 33.15 -10.06 -15.03
N PRO A 20 34.46 -10.36 -14.87
CA PRO A 20 35.48 -9.39 -14.43
C PRO A 20 35.64 -8.18 -15.34
N GLU A 21 35.48 -8.39 -16.66
CA GLU A 21 35.55 -7.33 -17.69
C GLU A 21 34.23 -7.19 -18.46
N GLY A 22 33.14 -7.70 -17.89
CA GLY A 22 31.85 -7.71 -18.55
C GLY A 22 31.33 -6.29 -18.80
N SER A 23 30.78 -6.08 -19.99
CA SER A 23 29.98 -4.91 -20.34
C SER A 23 28.75 -5.34 -21.12
N SER A 24 27.62 -4.68 -20.86
CA SER A 24 26.38 -4.89 -21.60
C SER A 24 25.65 -3.57 -21.85
N THR A 25 25.10 -3.47 -23.04
CA THR A 25 24.20 -2.38 -23.44
C THR A 25 22.78 -2.91 -23.45
N VAL A 26 21.93 -2.27 -22.66
CA VAL A 26 20.49 -2.54 -22.59
C VAL A 26 19.78 -1.48 -23.43
N THR A 27 19.02 -1.93 -24.41
CA THR A 27 18.19 -1.11 -25.27
C THR A 27 16.72 -1.38 -24.97
N VAL A 28 15.99 -0.33 -24.62
CA VAL A 28 14.52 -0.34 -24.55
C VAL A 28 14.00 0.42 -25.76
N GLN A 29 13.31 -0.28 -26.66
CA GLN A 29 12.58 0.39 -27.74
C GLN A 29 11.15 0.67 -27.28
N SER A 30 10.73 1.91 -27.47
CA SER A 30 9.37 2.37 -27.22
C SER A 30 8.81 3.07 -28.46
N PRO A 31 7.49 3.26 -28.56
CA PRO A 31 6.88 4.01 -29.67
C PRO A 31 7.41 5.44 -29.80
N SER A 32 7.83 6.05 -28.69
CA SER A 32 8.37 7.42 -28.64
C SER A 32 9.89 7.50 -28.86
N GLY A 33 10.57 6.37 -29.01
CA GLY A 33 12.01 6.32 -29.27
C GLY A 33 12.75 5.23 -28.50
N GLN A 34 14.07 5.30 -28.56
CA GLN A 34 14.96 4.31 -27.95
C GLN A 34 15.61 4.87 -26.69
N LEU A 35 15.59 4.10 -25.61
CA LEU A 35 16.39 4.35 -24.41
C LEU A 35 17.52 3.34 -24.35
N VAL A 36 18.73 3.82 -24.10
CA VAL A 36 19.94 2.98 -24.03
C VAL A 36 20.58 3.15 -22.65
N PHE A 37 20.98 2.05 -22.04
CA PHE A 37 21.69 2.00 -20.77
C PHE A 37 22.96 1.15 -20.96
N ASP A 38 24.09 1.68 -20.52
CA ASP A 38 25.35 0.95 -20.58
C ASP A 38 25.75 0.53 -19.17
N VAL A 39 25.98 -0.78 -19.00
CA VAL A 39 26.39 -1.40 -17.75
C VAL A 39 27.79 -1.99 -17.95
N ASN A 40 28.74 -1.50 -17.17
CA ASN A 40 30.15 -1.91 -17.19
C ASN A 40 30.70 -1.94 -15.76
N GLN A 41 31.97 -2.33 -15.58
CA GLN A 41 32.57 -2.47 -14.26
C GLN A 41 32.54 -1.19 -13.41
N ASN A 42 32.62 -0.02 -14.05
CA ASN A 42 32.68 1.25 -13.36
C ASN A 42 31.30 1.73 -12.87
N ASN A 43 30.22 1.27 -13.50
CA ASN A 43 28.85 1.72 -13.20
C ASN A 43 27.88 0.59 -12.84
N LYS A 44 28.34 -0.66 -12.69
CA LYS A 44 27.49 -1.82 -12.35
C LYS A 44 26.74 -1.72 -11.02
N LEU A 45 27.23 -0.89 -10.10
CA LEU A 45 26.59 -0.61 -8.81
C LEU A 45 25.75 0.68 -8.84
N LEU A 46 25.82 1.44 -9.93
CA LEU A 46 25.12 2.70 -10.06
C LEU A 46 23.71 2.45 -10.60
N TYR A 47 22.72 2.93 -9.87
CA TYR A 47 21.35 2.96 -10.33
C TYR A 47 21.22 3.92 -11.52
N GLN A 48 20.59 3.44 -12.60
CA GLN A 48 20.32 4.23 -13.81
C GLN A 48 18.82 4.23 -14.09
N GLU A 49 18.25 5.40 -14.34
CA GLU A 49 16.82 5.57 -14.62
C GLU A 49 16.62 6.50 -15.80
N LYS A 50 15.64 6.18 -16.65
CA LYS A 50 15.15 7.07 -17.71
C LYS A 50 13.64 6.99 -17.79
N GLN A 51 13.00 8.13 -17.97
CA GLN A 51 11.55 8.19 -18.14
C GLN A 51 11.14 7.73 -19.54
N LEU A 52 10.14 6.85 -19.59
CA LEU A 52 9.42 6.51 -20.81
C LEU A 52 8.33 7.58 -21.02
N GLN A 53 8.39 8.29 -22.14
CA GLN A 53 7.45 9.40 -22.40
C GLN A 53 6.06 8.91 -22.85
N ASP A 54 6.02 7.84 -23.65
CA ASP A 54 4.77 7.19 -24.00
C ASP A 54 4.54 5.99 -23.08
N MET A 55 3.36 5.90 -22.47
CA MET A 55 2.93 4.80 -21.60
C MET A 55 2.05 3.78 -22.33
N THR A 56 1.72 4.04 -23.60
CA THR A 56 0.86 3.19 -24.42
C THR A 56 1.66 2.54 -25.53
N GLY A 57 1.42 1.25 -25.78
CA GLY A 57 2.00 0.54 -26.92
C GLY A 57 2.88 -0.64 -26.53
N LYS A 58 3.68 -1.10 -27.50
CA LYS A 58 4.57 -2.25 -27.33
C LYS A 58 5.99 -1.78 -27.08
N TYR A 59 6.62 -2.37 -26.07
CA TYR A 59 8.02 -2.14 -25.74
C TYR A 59 8.81 -3.42 -26.02
N SER A 60 10.02 -3.29 -26.55
CA SER A 60 10.95 -4.40 -26.68
C SER A 60 12.23 -4.10 -25.92
N LEU A 61 12.80 -5.15 -25.33
CA LEU A 61 14.05 -5.09 -24.60
C LEU A 61 15.08 -5.92 -25.34
N GLU A 62 16.22 -5.32 -25.67
CA GLU A 62 17.37 -6.00 -26.24
C GLU A 62 18.58 -5.78 -25.34
N VAL A 63 19.33 -6.84 -25.03
CA VAL A 63 20.57 -6.75 -24.27
C VAL A 63 21.69 -7.34 -25.11
N LYS A 64 22.76 -6.58 -25.29
CA LYS A 64 23.97 -7.02 -26.01
C LYS A 64 25.17 -6.88 -25.09
N GLY A 65 25.95 -7.95 -24.95
CA GLY A 65 27.17 -7.95 -24.16
C GLY A 65 27.34 -9.20 -23.31
N THR A 66 28.23 -9.10 -22.32
CA THR A 66 28.69 -10.23 -21.49
C THR A 66 28.41 -10.04 -20.00
N ALA A 67 27.94 -8.86 -19.59
CA ALA A 67 27.51 -8.59 -18.21
C ALA A 67 26.00 -8.81 -18.03
N CYS A 68 25.59 -9.30 -16.87
CA CYS A 68 24.18 -9.34 -16.51
C CYS A 68 23.73 -8.00 -15.92
N ALA A 69 22.50 -7.59 -16.24
CA ALA A 69 21.86 -6.40 -15.69
C ALA A 69 20.48 -6.76 -15.14
N ALA A 70 20.16 -6.26 -13.94
CA ALA A 70 18.81 -6.32 -13.39
C ALA A 70 18.04 -5.09 -13.88
N ILE A 71 16.87 -5.31 -14.47
CA ILE A 71 16.06 -4.26 -15.06
C ILE A 71 14.70 -4.27 -14.39
N GLN A 72 14.24 -3.09 -13.97
CA GLN A 72 12.92 -2.90 -13.38
C GLN A 72 12.17 -1.82 -14.15
N ILE A 73 10.94 -2.11 -14.54
CA ILE A 73 10.02 -1.15 -15.15
C ILE A 73 8.92 -0.86 -14.15
N SER A 74 8.70 0.41 -13.83
CA SER A 74 7.70 0.83 -12.85
C SER A 74 6.73 1.82 -13.48
N LEU A 75 5.42 1.56 -13.33
CA LEU A 75 4.34 2.43 -13.77
C LEU A 75 3.49 2.81 -12.56
N VAL A 76 3.40 4.11 -12.29
CA VAL A 76 2.60 4.64 -11.18
C VAL A 76 1.49 5.51 -11.78
N TYR A 77 0.24 5.12 -11.56
CA TYR A 77 -0.94 5.83 -12.05
C TYR A 77 -2.06 5.82 -11.02
N ASN A 78 -2.90 6.86 -11.07
CA ASN A 78 -4.07 6.95 -10.21
C ASN A 78 -5.25 6.24 -10.88
N ILE A 79 -5.81 5.23 -10.23
CA ILE A 79 -7.08 4.62 -10.62
C ILE A 79 -8.22 5.22 -9.79
N PRO A 80 -9.39 5.51 -10.40
CA PRO A 80 -10.61 5.73 -9.64
C PRO A 80 -10.88 4.54 -8.73
N THR A 81 -11.44 4.78 -7.55
CA THR A 81 -11.82 3.71 -6.61
C THR A 81 -12.66 2.66 -7.34
N PRO A 82 -12.23 1.39 -7.41
CA PRO A 82 -12.98 0.36 -8.13
C PRO A 82 -14.39 0.21 -7.57
N ALA A 83 -15.39 0.09 -8.45
CA ALA A 83 -16.78 -0.18 -8.08
C ALA A 83 -17.08 -1.67 -7.80
N ASP A 84 -16.05 -2.52 -7.84
CA ASP A 84 -16.20 -3.96 -7.70
C ASP A 84 -16.42 -4.38 -6.26
N VAL A 85 -17.40 -5.25 -6.06
CA VAL A 85 -17.70 -5.90 -4.79
C VAL A 85 -16.44 -6.61 -4.30
N THR A 86 -15.93 -6.08 -3.20
CA THR A 86 -14.71 -6.50 -2.56
C THR A 86 -15.09 -7.48 -1.46
N THR A 87 -14.46 -8.66 -1.44
CA THR A 87 -14.74 -9.65 -0.40
C THR A 87 -14.36 -9.12 0.97
N LEU A 88 -13.46 -8.12 1.04
CA LEU A 88 -13.17 -7.33 2.23
C LEU A 88 -13.75 -5.93 2.04
N SER A 89 -14.65 -5.54 2.93
CA SER A 89 -15.23 -4.20 2.94
C SER A 89 -15.03 -3.51 4.29
N VAL A 90 -14.96 -2.19 4.24
CA VAL A 90 -14.88 -1.35 5.43
C VAL A 90 -15.86 -0.18 5.30
N GLU A 91 -16.86 -0.17 6.18
CA GLU A 91 -17.74 0.97 6.36
C GLU A 91 -17.15 1.91 7.41
N VAL A 92 -17.21 3.22 7.17
CA VAL A 92 -16.73 4.22 8.12
C VAL A 92 -17.81 5.25 8.38
N LYS A 93 -18.21 5.38 9.64
CA LYS A 93 -19.19 6.36 10.10
C LYS A 93 -18.48 7.43 10.94
N PRO A 94 -18.22 8.61 10.37
CA PRO A 94 -17.62 9.72 11.10
C PRO A 94 -18.68 10.47 11.92
N GLU A 95 -18.35 10.75 13.19
CA GLU A 95 -19.17 11.56 14.10
C GLU A 95 -18.31 12.70 14.66
N ALA A 96 -18.66 13.94 14.32
CA ALA A 96 -17.92 15.12 14.76
C ALA A 96 -18.53 15.71 16.04
N ASP A 97 -17.71 15.90 17.06
CA ASP A 97 -18.02 16.75 18.21
C ASP A 97 -17.36 18.12 18.03
N CYS A 98 -18.18 19.09 17.68
CA CYS A 98 -17.81 20.50 17.49
C CYS A 98 -18.13 21.38 18.71
N THR A 99 -18.67 20.81 19.79
CA THR A 99 -19.07 21.56 20.99
C THR A 99 -17.94 21.70 21.99
N SER A 100 -16.98 20.77 21.93
CA SER A 100 -15.74 20.80 22.70
C SER A 100 -14.82 21.97 22.28
N LYS A 101 -14.04 22.51 23.23
CA LYS A 101 -13.01 23.54 22.96
C LYS A 101 -12.02 23.14 21.87
N ILE A 102 -11.75 21.83 21.77
CA ILE A 102 -10.95 21.22 20.71
C ILE A 102 -11.88 20.27 19.96
N PRO A 103 -12.14 20.50 18.66
CA PRO A 103 -12.97 19.61 17.87
C PRO A 103 -12.44 18.18 17.87
N LYS A 104 -13.35 17.22 18.01
CA LYS A 104 -13.04 15.79 17.99
C LYS A 104 -13.82 15.11 16.87
N LEU A 105 -13.23 14.11 16.24
CA LEU A 105 -13.86 13.30 15.21
C LEU A 105 -13.77 11.83 15.63
N SER A 106 -14.91 11.22 15.94
CA SER A 106 -15.00 9.80 16.25
C SER A 106 -15.23 9.02 14.95
N LEU A 107 -14.42 8.01 14.70
CA LEU A 107 -14.55 7.12 13.55
C LEU A 107 -15.06 5.76 14.03
N ASN A 108 -16.29 5.41 13.65
CA ASN A 108 -16.83 4.07 13.86
C ASN A 108 -16.60 3.24 12.59
N LEU A 109 -15.75 2.23 12.72
CA LEU A 109 -15.25 1.41 11.62
C LEU A 109 -15.88 0.02 11.70
N THR A 110 -16.52 -0.42 10.63
CA THR A 110 -17.09 -1.78 10.52
C THR A 110 -16.38 -2.51 9.40
N SER A 111 -15.57 -3.50 9.76
CA SER A 111 -14.88 -4.38 8.82
C SER A 111 -15.71 -5.64 8.57
N LEU A 112 -15.87 -6.03 7.31
CA LEU A 112 -16.69 -7.17 6.92
C LEU A 112 -15.97 -8.03 5.88
N TYR A 113 -16.08 -9.34 6.03
CA TYR A 113 -15.63 -10.33 5.06
C TYR A 113 -16.82 -11.09 4.45
N SER A 114 -16.92 -11.10 3.12
CA SER A 114 -17.99 -11.74 2.33
C SER A 114 -17.46 -12.76 1.32
N GLY A 115 -16.27 -13.31 1.56
CA GLY A 115 -15.65 -14.29 0.66
C GLY A 115 -16.19 -15.72 0.83
N LYS A 116 -15.47 -16.68 0.26
CA LYS A 116 -15.91 -18.09 0.22
C LYS A 116 -15.57 -18.86 1.51
N GLU A 117 -14.43 -18.56 2.11
CA GLU A 117 -13.90 -19.24 3.30
C GLU A 117 -14.69 -18.87 4.56
N SER A 118 -14.50 -19.62 5.65
CA SER A 118 -15.17 -19.35 6.94
C SER A 118 -14.64 -18.11 7.65
N SER A 119 -13.36 -17.81 7.49
CA SER A 119 -12.72 -16.57 7.96
C SER A 119 -11.55 -16.18 7.06
N THR A 120 -11.03 -14.97 7.23
CA THR A 120 -9.80 -14.51 6.59
C THR A 120 -8.56 -14.96 7.37
N ASN A 121 -7.39 -14.83 6.76
CA ASN A 121 -6.14 -14.70 7.52
C ASN A 121 -6.06 -13.30 8.16
N MET A 122 -4.87 -12.89 8.60
CA MET A 122 -4.62 -11.56 9.14
C MET A 122 -4.90 -10.47 8.08
N VAL A 123 -5.70 -9.48 8.48
CA VAL A 123 -6.12 -8.34 7.67
C VAL A 123 -5.55 -7.06 8.28
N ILE A 124 -5.11 -6.14 7.44
CA ILE A 124 -4.71 -4.80 7.85
C ILE A 124 -5.85 -3.84 7.53
N LEU A 125 -6.30 -3.11 8.56
CA LEU A 125 -7.11 -1.91 8.42
C LEU A 125 -6.17 -0.69 8.51
N ASP A 126 -6.00 -0.01 7.38
CA ASP A 126 -5.11 1.13 7.20
C ASP A 126 -5.93 2.43 7.18
N ILE A 127 -5.77 3.24 8.21
CA ILE A 127 -6.52 4.47 8.43
C ILE A 127 -5.57 5.65 8.20
N LYS A 128 -5.71 6.34 7.07
CA LYS A 128 -5.01 7.61 6.83
C LYS A 128 -5.66 8.73 7.63
N MET A 129 -4.86 9.49 8.37
CA MET A 129 -5.33 10.64 9.13
C MET A 129 -5.73 11.80 8.21
N LEU A 130 -6.71 12.60 8.64
CA LEU A 130 -7.01 13.88 8.01
C LEU A 130 -5.90 14.88 8.34
N SER A 131 -5.56 15.76 7.40
CA SER A 131 -4.55 16.80 7.64
C SER A 131 -4.94 17.67 8.85
N GLY A 132 -4.02 17.82 9.81
CA GLY A 132 -4.25 18.57 11.04
C GLY A 132 -4.96 17.79 12.16
N PHE A 133 -5.23 16.50 11.96
CA PHE A 133 -5.77 15.60 12.96
C PHE A 133 -4.74 14.55 13.39
N VAL A 134 -4.74 14.23 14.67
CA VAL A 134 -3.95 13.16 15.28
C VAL A 134 -4.87 12.21 16.04
N PRO A 135 -4.56 10.90 16.15
CA PRO A 135 -5.39 10.00 16.93
C PRO A 135 -5.27 10.30 18.42
N ASP A 136 -6.41 10.25 19.10
CA ASP A 136 -6.50 10.36 20.55
C ASP A 136 -5.73 9.19 21.22
N PRO A 137 -4.77 9.47 22.12
CA PRO A 137 -3.95 8.43 22.73
C PRO A 137 -4.75 7.38 23.53
N GLU A 138 -5.81 7.81 24.21
CA GLU A 138 -6.67 6.92 25.00
C GLU A 138 -7.46 5.98 24.08
N SER A 139 -8.10 6.52 23.04
CA SER A 139 -8.78 5.75 22.01
C SER A 139 -7.84 4.78 21.29
N LEU A 140 -6.60 5.20 20.99
CA LEU A 140 -5.60 4.35 20.36
C LEU A 140 -5.20 3.18 21.28
N ASN A 141 -5.11 3.41 22.59
CA ASN A 141 -4.82 2.37 23.55
C ASN A 141 -5.98 1.37 23.70
N MET A 142 -7.23 1.86 23.71
CA MET A 142 -8.41 0.99 23.69
C MET A 142 -8.46 0.13 22.42
N LEU A 143 -8.09 0.69 21.27
CA LEU A 143 -8.04 -0.03 20.01
C LEU A 143 -7.03 -1.20 20.03
N LYS A 144 -5.90 -1.06 20.74
CA LYS A 144 -4.92 -2.15 20.92
C LYS A 144 -5.49 -3.36 21.67
N GLY A 145 -6.46 -3.14 22.55
CA GLY A 145 -7.14 -4.21 23.29
C GLY A 145 -8.48 -4.63 22.69
N ALA A 146 -8.83 -4.11 21.50
CA ALA A 146 -10.11 -4.38 20.87
C ALA A 146 -10.21 -5.80 20.32
N LEU A 147 -11.44 -6.25 20.09
CA LEU A 147 -11.73 -7.59 19.58
C LEU A 147 -10.95 -7.89 18.29
N LEU A 148 -10.27 -9.03 18.28
CA LEU A 148 -9.47 -9.55 17.16
C LEU A 148 -8.30 -8.66 16.72
N VAL A 149 -7.96 -7.60 17.47
CA VAL A 149 -6.77 -6.77 17.18
C VAL A 149 -5.54 -7.38 17.86
N ASP A 150 -4.54 -7.74 17.06
CA ASP A 150 -3.26 -8.24 17.57
C ASP A 150 -2.26 -7.11 17.78
N ARG A 151 -2.30 -6.07 16.94
CA ARG A 151 -1.35 -4.96 16.97
C ARG A 151 -1.97 -3.68 16.40
N VAL A 152 -1.52 -2.54 16.92
CA VAL A 152 -1.76 -1.23 16.31
C VAL A 152 -0.43 -0.51 16.19
N GLU A 153 -0.12 -0.04 14.99
CA GLU A 153 1.07 0.77 14.69
C GLU A 153 0.66 2.13 14.16
N GLN A 154 1.40 3.15 14.57
CA GLN A 154 1.30 4.48 13.97
C GLN A 154 2.55 4.69 13.12
N LYS A 155 2.36 4.92 11.83
CA LYS A 155 3.44 5.11 10.87
C LYS A 155 3.11 6.33 10.01
N GLU A 156 3.95 7.36 10.08
CA GLU A 156 3.70 8.62 9.37
C GLU A 156 2.30 9.19 9.71
N ASP A 157 1.47 9.47 8.71
CA ASP A 157 0.09 9.91 8.86
C ASP A 157 -0.94 8.76 8.83
N HIS A 158 -0.51 7.53 9.13
CA HIS A 158 -1.34 6.33 9.12
C HIS A 158 -1.41 5.64 10.49
N VAL A 159 -2.59 5.10 10.80
CA VAL A 159 -2.80 4.13 11.88
C VAL A 159 -3.11 2.78 11.23
N LEU A 160 -2.23 1.80 11.45
CA LEU A 160 -2.33 0.44 10.94
C LEU A 160 -2.84 -0.48 12.05
N VAL A 161 -4.00 -1.08 11.83
CA VAL A 161 -4.63 -2.03 12.75
C VAL A 161 -4.50 -3.43 12.17
N TYR A 162 -3.83 -4.33 12.90
CA TYR A 162 -3.63 -5.71 12.52
C TYR A 162 -4.75 -6.56 13.16
N ILE A 163 -5.70 -6.97 12.33
CA ILE A 163 -6.84 -7.79 12.73
C ILE A 163 -6.50 -9.25 12.43
N ARG A 164 -6.52 -10.10 13.46
CA ARG A 164 -6.10 -11.51 13.39
C ARG A 164 -6.84 -12.30 12.32
N GLU A 165 -8.16 -12.13 12.26
CA GLU A 165 -9.06 -12.70 11.26
C GLU A 165 -10.38 -11.92 11.24
N LEU A 166 -11.09 -11.98 10.11
CA LEU A 166 -12.48 -11.56 10.00
C LEU A 166 -13.34 -12.79 9.68
N PRO A 167 -14.29 -13.14 10.55
CA PRO A 167 -15.25 -14.20 10.25
C PRO A 167 -16.18 -13.79 9.11
N LYS A 168 -16.59 -14.78 8.32
CA LYS A 168 -17.48 -14.57 7.18
C LYS A 168 -18.85 -14.05 7.61
N ASP A 169 -19.31 -13.03 6.89
CA ASP A 169 -20.62 -12.38 7.01
C ASP A 169 -20.91 -11.81 8.41
N ILE A 170 -19.86 -11.57 9.22
CA ILE A 170 -19.94 -10.97 10.55
C ILE A 170 -19.15 -9.66 10.55
N GLY A 171 -19.84 -8.55 10.87
CA GLY A 171 -19.22 -7.23 10.98
C GLY A 171 -18.44 -7.08 12.29
N ILE A 172 -17.15 -6.76 12.19
CA ILE A 172 -16.29 -6.46 13.33
C ILE A 172 -16.16 -4.94 13.46
N ASN A 173 -16.52 -4.43 14.64
CA ASN A 173 -16.57 -2.99 14.91
C ASN A 173 -15.36 -2.54 15.73
N HIS A 174 -14.73 -1.47 15.27
CA HIS A 174 -13.67 -0.76 15.98
C HIS A 174 -13.98 0.74 16.02
N SER A 175 -13.41 1.44 16.99
CA SER A 175 -13.58 2.89 17.10
C SER A 175 -12.24 3.58 17.31
N LEU A 176 -12.06 4.71 16.63
CA LEU A 176 -10.88 5.56 16.75
C LEU A 176 -11.31 7.03 16.82
N LYS A 177 -10.93 7.72 17.89
CA LYS A 177 -11.12 9.17 18.01
C LYS A 177 -9.91 9.91 17.48
N LEU A 178 -10.17 10.99 16.76
CA LEU A 178 -9.18 11.94 16.27
C LEU A 178 -9.38 13.29 16.94
N ILE A 179 -8.27 13.95 17.26
CA ILE A 179 -8.22 15.29 17.85
C ILE A 179 -7.67 16.24 16.79
N GLN A 180 -8.31 17.40 16.62
CA GLN A 180 -7.77 18.44 15.76
C GLN A 180 -6.63 19.18 16.47
N GLU A 181 -5.40 18.96 16.02
CA GLU A 181 -4.20 19.65 16.54
C GLU A 181 -3.94 20.96 15.78
N HIS A 182 -4.19 20.95 14.47
CA HIS A 182 -4.03 22.11 13.61
C HIS A 182 -5.29 22.39 12.80
N GLN A 183 -5.65 23.67 12.73
CA GLN A 183 -6.78 24.11 11.93
C GLN A 183 -6.37 24.17 10.46
N VAL A 184 -7.01 23.36 9.61
CA VAL A 184 -6.72 23.28 8.18
C VAL A 184 -8.01 23.56 7.42
N GLN A 185 -7.96 24.49 6.47
CA GLN A 185 -9.08 24.79 5.57
C GLN A 185 -9.06 23.87 4.34
N ASN A 186 -10.22 23.66 3.73
CA ASN A 186 -10.37 22.84 2.51
C ASN A 186 -9.82 21.41 2.66
N LEU A 187 -10.21 20.73 3.75
CA LEU A 187 -9.81 19.36 4.03
C LEU A 187 -10.14 18.44 2.86
N LYS A 188 -9.10 17.80 2.32
CA LYS A 188 -9.28 16.70 1.36
C LYS A 188 -9.72 15.44 2.12
N PRO A 189 -10.62 14.62 1.55
CA PRO A 189 -10.97 13.36 2.16
C PRO A 189 -9.74 12.45 2.33
N ALA A 190 -9.62 11.82 3.49
CA ALA A 190 -8.61 10.77 3.72
C ALA A 190 -9.19 9.38 3.36
N VAL A 191 -8.32 8.42 3.07
CA VAL A 191 -8.73 7.09 2.61
C VAL A 191 -8.52 6.07 3.72
N VAL A 192 -9.55 5.30 4.04
CA VAL A 192 -9.44 4.07 4.85
C VAL A 192 -9.40 2.88 3.90
N LYS A 193 -8.45 1.96 4.11
CA LYS A 193 -8.24 0.77 3.30
C LYS A 193 -8.30 -0.48 4.17
N ILE A 194 -8.76 -1.58 3.59
CA ILE A 194 -8.73 -2.89 4.23
C ILE A 194 -8.18 -3.94 3.25
N TYR A 195 -7.13 -4.64 3.64
CA TYR A 195 -6.45 -5.59 2.75
C TYR A 195 -5.76 -6.73 3.52
N ASP A 196 -5.54 -7.86 2.83
CA ASP A 196 -4.87 -9.04 3.38
C ASP A 196 -3.36 -8.77 3.59
N TYR A 197 -2.84 -9.10 4.77
CA TYR A 197 -1.44 -8.91 5.15
C TYR A 197 -0.44 -9.61 4.21
N TYR A 198 -0.80 -10.79 3.71
CA TYR A 198 0.07 -11.61 2.86
C TYR A 198 -0.06 -11.27 1.38
N GLN A 199 -0.99 -10.39 1.01
CA GLN A 199 -1.25 -10.00 -0.37
C GLN A 199 -1.48 -8.49 -0.51
N PRO A 200 -0.56 -7.62 -0.03
CA PRO A 200 -0.74 -6.17 -0.10
C PRO A 200 -0.76 -5.62 -1.54
N SER A 201 -0.29 -6.41 -2.51
CA SER A 201 -0.12 -6.00 -3.92
C SER A 201 -0.59 -7.07 -4.91
N LYS A 202 -1.90 -7.33 -4.97
CA LYS A 202 -2.50 -8.09 -6.10
C LYS A 202 -3.35 -7.19 -7.00
N SER A 203 -2.68 -6.28 -7.68
CA SER A 203 -3.18 -5.53 -8.85
C SER A 203 -2.71 -6.14 -10.18
N VAL A 204 -2.31 -7.42 -10.21
CA VAL A 204 -1.93 -8.13 -11.45
C VAL A 204 -2.88 -9.31 -11.70
N LEU A 205 -3.50 -9.27 -12.87
CA LEU A 205 -4.41 -10.23 -13.50
C LEU A 205 -4.05 -11.72 -13.25
N SER A 206 -4.83 -12.47 -12.45
CA SER A 206 -5.46 -13.77 -12.78
C SER A 206 -5.81 -14.70 -11.58
N LYS A 207 -6.94 -15.42 -11.76
CA LYS A 207 -7.56 -16.58 -11.05
C LYS A 207 -8.62 -16.30 -9.94
N PRO A 208 -9.75 -17.06 -9.94
CA PRO A 208 -11.04 -16.66 -9.34
C PRO A 208 -11.16 -16.90 -7.82
N HIS A 209 -10.05 -16.79 -7.08
CA HIS A 209 -10.01 -17.04 -5.64
C HIS A 209 -9.38 -15.89 -4.82
N SER A 210 -9.12 -14.73 -5.45
CA SER A 210 -8.43 -13.62 -4.80
C SER A 210 -9.41 -12.65 -4.13
N GLN A 211 -9.21 -12.39 -2.85
CA GLN A 211 -10.01 -11.47 -2.05
C GLN A 211 -9.65 -10.02 -2.40
N LYS A 212 -10.65 -9.20 -2.76
CA LYS A 212 -10.47 -7.80 -3.22
C LYS A 212 -10.69 -6.82 -2.04
N SER A 213 -10.00 -5.66 -2.08
CA SER A 213 -9.97 -4.57 -1.06
C SER A 213 -10.85 -3.36 -1.41
N GLN A 214 -11.53 -2.76 -0.43
CA GLN A 214 -12.31 -1.52 -0.58
C GLN A 214 -11.61 -0.26 -0.04
N HIS A 215 -12.06 0.90 -0.51
CA HIS A 215 -11.70 2.21 0.01
C HIS A 215 -12.93 3.03 0.38
N THR A 216 -12.92 3.63 1.57
CA THR A 216 -13.96 4.58 2.01
C THR A 216 -13.33 5.94 2.30
N LEU A 217 -13.99 7.01 1.87
CA LEU A 217 -13.54 8.38 2.08
C LEU A 217 -13.99 8.89 3.45
N LEU A 218 -13.02 9.31 4.27
CA LEU A 218 -13.27 10.08 5.47
C LEU A 218 -13.61 11.52 5.08
N ARG A 219 -14.84 11.94 5.39
CA ARG A 219 -15.28 13.33 5.29
C ARG A 219 -15.58 13.80 6.72
N GLY A 220 -14.85 14.79 7.20
CA GLY A 220 -15.03 15.32 8.55
C GLY A 220 -14.48 16.73 8.66
N GLY A 221 -15.20 17.58 9.38
CA GLY A 221 -14.82 18.96 9.67
C GLY A 221 -16.00 19.74 10.26
N CYS A 222 -15.76 20.53 11.29
CA CYS A 222 -16.72 21.51 11.78
C CYS A 222 -16.74 22.68 10.77
N LYS A 223 -17.91 23.01 10.21
CA LYS A 223 -18.06 24.22 9.39
C LYS A 223 -17.87 25.43 10.29
N THR A 224 -16.89 26.27 9.97
CA THR A 224 -16.85 27.65 10.49
C THR A 224 -17.91 28.45 9.73
N THR A 225 -18.90 28.96 10.46
CA THR A 225 -19.80 30.00 9.97
C THR A 225 -19.02 31.30 9.73
#